data_AF-A0A534LFV1-F1
#
_entry.id   AF-A0A534LFV1-F1
#
_cell.length_a   1.000
_cell.length_b   1.000
_cell.length_c   1.000
_cell.angle_alpha   90.00
_cell.angle_beta   90.00
_cell.angle_gamma   90.00
#
_symmetry.space_group_name_H-M   'P 1'
#
loop_
_entity.id
_entity.type
_entity.pdbx_description
1 polymer ?
#
loop_
_entity_poly.entity_id
_entity_poly.type
_entity_poly.pdbx_seq_one_letter_code
_entity_poly.pdbx_strand_id
1 'polypeptide(L)' 'MMIGCGYCVKTIRRGRYLYFWHYENRGGRREQIEEYVGPAKDSQVREEVARRVAAYADRARSEMRTFVQRTKAEMAVAV' A
#
# COMPACT_ATOMS: atom_id res chain seq x y z
N MET A 1 3.12 -4.65 13.15
CA MET A 1 3.36 -4.30 11.73
C MET A 1 2.01 -4.10 11.07
N MET A 2 1.82 -3.03 10.29
CA MET A 2 0.64 -2.85 9.43
C MET A 2 1.12 -2.77 7.99
N ILE A 3 0.60 -3.66 7.15
CA ILE A 3 1.00 -3.81 5.75
C ILE A 3 -0.26 -4.05 4.93
N GLY A 4 -0.34 -3.42 3.77
CA GLY A 4 -1.50 -3.54 2.90
C GLY A 4 -1.64 -2.32 2.00
N CYS A 5 -2.19 -2.59 0.83
CA CYS A 5 -2.63 -1.58 -0.11
C CYS A 5 -3.88 -2.06 -0.84
N GLY A 6 -4.55 -1.14 -1.51
CA GLY A 6 -5.65 -1.46 -2.40
C GLY A 6 -6.10 -0.22 -3.15
N TYR A 7 -7.22 -0.35 -3.84
CA TYR A 7 -7.85 0.77 -4.51
C TYR A 7 -9.35 0.74 -4.28
N CYS A 8 -10.00 1.88 -4.46
CA CYS A 8 -11.44 1.97 -4.48
C CYS A 8 -11.89 2.93 -5.59
N VAL A 9 -13.15 2.80 -5.99
CA VAL A 9 -13.79 3.77 -6.89
C VAL A 9 -14.82 4.54 -6.09
N LYS A 10 -14.67 5.86 -6.02
CA LYS A 10 -15.63 6.75 -5.37
C LYS A 10 -16.46 7.46 -6.42
N THR A 11 -17.76 7.53 -6.19
CA THR A 11 -18.68 8.34 -6.99
C THR A 11 -18.88 9.68 -6.30
N ILE A 12 -18.50 10.76 -6.97
CA ILE A 12 -18.65 12.13 -6.46
C ILE A 12 -19.44 12.92 -7.51
N ARG A 13 -20.63 13.40 -7.13
CA ARG A 13 -21.62 13.98 -8.05
C ARG A 13 -21.93 13.00 -9.20
N ARG A 14 -21.49 13.32 -10.42
CA ARG A 14 -21.68 12.48 -11.62
C ARG A 14 -20.40 11.80 -12.09
N GLY A 15 -19.28 11.99 -11.39
CA GLY A 15 -17.98 11.43 -11.74
C GLY A 15 -17.64 10.19 -10.92
N ARG A 16 -16.92 9.24 -11.53
CA ARG A 16 -16.31 8.08 -10.87
C ARG A 16 -14.80 8.25 -10.88
N TYR A 17 -14.18 8.06 -9.73
CA TYR A 17 -12.80 8.42 -9.48
C TYR A 17 -12.08 7.28 -8.77
N LEU A 18 -10.88 6.96 -9.24
CA LEU A 18 -10.00 5.97 -8.63
C LEU A 18 -9.19 6.60 -7.51
N TYR A 19 -9.18 5.91 -6.38
CA TYR A 19 -8.33 6.20 -5.25
C TYR A 19 -7.45 4.99 -4.97
N PHE A 20 -6.20 5.21 -4.63
CA PHE A 20 -5.26 4.20 -4.16
C PHE A 20 -5.03 4.42 -2.67
N TRP A 21 -5.06 3.36 -1.88
CA TRP A 21 -4.71 3.44 -0.46
C TRP A 21 -3.59 2.48 -0.11
N HIS A 22 -2.75 2.87 0.85
CA HIS A 22 -1.68 2.04 1.35
C HIS A 22 -1.26 2.42 2.77
N TYR A 23 -0.64 1.49 3.50
CA TYR A 23 0.03 1.83 4.75
C TYR A 23 1.42 2.43 4.50
N GLU A 24 1.71 3.58 5.08
CA GLU A 24 3.01 4.25 5.08
C GLU A 24 3.57 4.37 6.50
N ASN A 25 4.89 4.36 6.65
CA ASN A 25 5.54 4.65 7.93
C ASN A 25 5.87 6.14 8.01
N ARG A 26 5.28 6.85 8.97
CA ARG A 26 5.57 8.25 9.28
C ARG A 26 6.00 8.36 10.73
N GLY A 27 7.29 8.61 10.96
CA GLY A 27 7.83 8.85 12.30
C GLY A 27 7.60 7.72 13.31
N GLY A 28 7.60 6.46 12.87
CA GLY A 28 7.39 5.29 13.73
C GLY A 28 5.91 4.90 13.91
N ARG A 29 4.97 5.70 13.41
CA ARG A 29 3.56 5.32 13.29
C ARG A 29 3.26 4.87 11.86
N ARG A 30 2.51 3.77 11.73
CA ARG A 30 1.96 3.36 10.44
C ARG A 30 0.60 4.02 10.25
N GLU A 31 0.43 4.72 9.14
CA GLU A 31 -0.81 5.42 8.77
C GLU A 31 -1.33 4.88 7.45
N GLN A 32 -2.66 4.78 7.33
CA GLN A 32 -3.30 4.47 6.07
C GLN A 32 -3.48 5.77 5.28
N ILE A 33 -2.79 5.87 4.16
CA ILE A 33 -2.88 6.99 3.24
C ILE A 33 -3.83 6.59 2.11
N GLU A 34 -4.73 7.49 1.73
CA GLU A 34 -5.59 7.32 0.55
C GLU A 34 -5.40 8.53 -0.38
N GLU A 35 -5.08 8.26 -1.64
CA GLU A 35 -4.72 9.27 -2.63
C GLU A 35 -5.67 9.19 -3.81
N TYR A 36 -6.14 10.35 -4.26
CA TYR A 36 -6.83 10.46 -5.55
C TYR A 36 -5.84 10.23 -6.69
N VAL A 37 -6.18 9.34 -7.61
CA VAL A 37 -5.33 9.02 -8.78
C VAL A 37 -5.89 9.65 -10.06
N GLY A 38 -7.21 9.58 -10.28
CA GLY A 38 -7.81 10.13 -11.50
C GLY A 38 -9.23 9.62 -11.80
N PRO A 39 -9.81 10.03 -12.94
CA PRO A 39 -11.09 9.51 -13.41
C PRO A 39 -11.04 8.01 -13.76
N ALA A 40 -12.03 7.23 -13.31
CA ALA A 40 -12.05 5.78 -13.51
C ALA A 40 -12.19 5.34 -14.98
N LYS A 41 -12.69 6.23 -15.85
CA LYS A 41 -12.85 5.97 -17.29
C LYS A 41 -11.54 6.06 -18.07
N ASP A 42 -10.53 6.73 -17.51
CA ASP A 42 -9.24 6.92 -18.14
C ASP A 42 -8.41 5.62 -18.02
N SER A 43 -7.89 5.12 -19.14
CA SER A 43 -7.05 3.91 -19.16
C SER A 43 -5.68 4.14 -18.51
N GLN A 44 -5.08 5.31 -18.68
CA GLN A 44 -3.78 5.64 -18.09
C GLN A 44 -3.88 5.69 -16.56
N VAL A 45 -5.00 6.19 -16.03
CA VAL A 45 -5.28 6.18 -14.58
C VAL A 45 -5.44 4.75 -14.05
N ARG A 46 -6.12 3.87 -14.79
CA ARG A 46 -6.28 2.46 -14.39
C ARG A 46 -4.93 1.73 -14.38
N GLU A 47 -4.10 1.95 -15.40
CA GLU A 47 -2.74 1.42 -15.44
C GLU A 47 -1.88 1.96 -14.30
N GLU A 48 -2.02 3.24 -13.98
CA GLU A 48 -1.30 3.85 -12.86
C GLU A 48 -1.67 3.22 -11.51
N VAL A 49 -2.95 2.96 -11.25
CA VAL A 49 -3.38 2.24 -10.04
C VAL A 49 -2.76 0.84 -10.00
N ALA A 50 -2.76 0.11 -11.12
CA ALA A 50 -2.15 -1.23 -11.19
C ALA A 50 -0.64 -1.17 -10.90
N ARG A 51 0.09 -0.18 -11.46
CA ARG A 51 1.51 0.04 -11.16
C ARG A 51 1.76 0.33 -9.69
N ARG A 52 0.93 1.17 -9.05
CA ARG A 52 1.06 1.48 -7.62
C ARG A 52 0.85 0.27 -6.72
N VAL A 53 -0.14 -0.58 -7.05
CA VAL A 53 -0.37 -1.84 -6.33
C VAL A 53 0.84 -2.77 -6.45
N ALA A 54 1.38 -2.95 -7.66
CA ALA A 54 2.56 -3.78 -7.88
C ALA A 54 3.79 -3.25 -7.12
N ALA A 55 4.08 -1.95 -7.24
CA ALA A 55 5.19 -1.31 -6.54
C ALA A 55 5.06 -1.43 -5.01
N TYR A 56 3.86 -1.28 -4.47
CA TYR A 56 3.63 -1.50 -3.04
C TYR A 56 3.89 -2.95 -2.65
N ALA A 57 3.38 -3.92 -3.41
CA ALA A 57 3.53 -5.34 -3.13
C ALA A 57 5.01 -5.78 -3.08
N ASP A 58 5.85 -5.25 -3.99
CA ASP A 58 7.28 -5.56 -4.02
C ASP A 58 8.03 -5.01 -2.80
N ARG A 59 7.74 -3.75 -2.42
CA ARG A 59 8.27 -3.17 -1.19
C ARG A 59 7.78 -3.94 0.04
N ALA A 60 6.49 -4.24 0.10
CA ALA A 60 5.85 -4.98 1.17
C ALA A 60 6.47 -6.37 1.38
N ARG A 61 6.76 -7.09 0.29
CA ARG A 61 7.47 -8.38 0.33
C ARG A 61 8.86 -8.24 0.96
N SER A 62 9.59 -7.20 0.60
CA SER A 62 10.92 -6.92 1.15
C SER A 62 10.86 -6.60 2.64
N GLU A 63 9.92 -5.75 3.05
CA GLU A 63 9.69 -5.41 4.47
C GLU A 63 9.32 -6.65 5.30
N MET A 64 8.43 -7.50 4.78
CA MET A 64 8.03 -8.74 5.43
C MET A 64 9.21 -9.70 5.60
N ARG A 65 10.06 -9.82 4.56
CA ARG A 65 11.29 -10.64 4.65
C ARG A 65 12.19 -10.14 5.77
N THR A 66 12.43 -8.83 5.87
CA THR A 66 13.23 -8.23 6.94
C THR A 66 12.62 -8.47 8.31
N PHE A 67 11.30 -8.30 8.44
CA PHE A 67 10.58 -8.56 9.68
C PHE A 67 10.78 -10.00 10.16
N VAL A 68 10.59 -10.99 9.28
CA VAL A 68 10.81 -12.41 9.60
C VAL A 68 12.23 -12.69 10.07
N GLN A 69 13.25 -12.14 9.40
CA GLN A 69 14.65 -12.35 9.80
C GLN A 69 14.94 -11.74 11.18
N ARG A 70 14.45 -10.52 11.44
CA ARG A 70 14.62 -9.87 12.74
C ARG A 70 13.94 -10.67 13.84
N THR A 71 12.69 -11.09 13.63
CA THR A 71 11.97 -11.91 14.61
C THR A 71 12.70 -13.22 14.90
N LYS A 72 13.24 -13.90 13.88
CA LYS A 72 14.06 -15.11 14.11
C LYS A 72 15.28 -14.84 14.98
N ALA A 73 16.02 -13.77 14.71
CA ALA A 73 17.19 -13.39 15.50
C ALA A 73 16.82 -13.05 16.95
N GLU A 74 15.76 -12.26 17.15
CA GLU A 74 15.24 -11.90 18.48
C GLU A 74 14.83 -13.14 19.29
N MET A 75 14.14 -14.11 18.67
CA MET A 75 13.71 -15.34 19.35
C MET A 75 14.86 -16.31 19.63
N ALA A 76 15.93 -16.28 18.84
CA ALA A 76 17.11 -17.12 19.09
C ALA A 76 17.99 -16.61 20.25
N VAL A 77 17.94 -15.31 20.54
CA VAL A 77 18.70 -14.66 21.63
C VAL A 77 17.92 -14.64 22.94
N ALA A 78 16.60 -14.82 22.90
CA ALA A 78 15.74 -14.85 24.08
C ALA A 78 15.82 -16.17 24.90
N VAL A 79 16.94 -16.90 24.81
CA VAL A 79 17.22 -18.16 25.53
C VAL A 79 18.36 -17.96 26.50
#